data_AF-A0AAW4HI22-F1
#
_entry.id   AF-A0AAW4HI22-F1
#
_cell.length_a   1.000
_cell.length_b   1.000
_cell.length_c   1.000
_cell.angle_alpha   90.00
_cell.angle_beta   90.00
_cell.angle_gamma   90.00
#
_symmetry.space_group_name_H-M   'P 1'
#
loop_
_entity.id
_entity.type
_entity.pdbx_description
1 polymer ?
#
loop_
_entity_poly.entity_id
_entity_poly.type
_entity_poly.pdbx_seq_one_letter_code
_entity_poly.pdbx_strand_id
1 'polypeptide(L)'
;MSEKMDFVLRPITVEDNASIANVIRQVSAEYGLTADKGYSVADPTLDDLFSIYSQANAAYWVVEYQGKIVGGGGFSALAGVEGVCELQKMYFLPICRGQGLAKQIVSLSRSAAKKMGYQRCYLETTACLKEAIALYEKLGFEHLQAPLGQTGHDACEVVMICRL
;
A
#
# COMPACT_ATOMS: atom_id res chain seq x y z
N MET A 1 18.39 -19.47 -16.61
CA MET A 1 17.41 -20.07 -15.68
C MET A 1 17.36 -19.15 -14.47
N SER A 2 16.33 -18.32 -14.31
CA SER A 2 16.24 -17.44 -13.14
C SER A 2 15.80 -18.27 -11.94
N GLU A 3 16.60 -18.33 -10.88
CA GLU A 3 16.14 -18.82 -9.58
C GLU A 3 14.90 -18.02 -9.20
N LYS A 4 13.78 -18.73 -9.09
CA LYS A 4 12.52 -18.15 -8.65
C LYS A 4 12.71 -17.92 -7.15
N MET A 5 12.97 -16.67 -6.75
CA MET A 5 13.01 -16.32 -5.33
C MET A 5 11.65 -16.68 -4.72
N ASP A 6 11.66 -17.51 -3.67
CA ASP A 6 10.46 -17.98 -2.98
C ASP A 6 9.90 -16.88 -2.07
N PHE A 7 9.25 -15.90 -2.68
CA PHE A 7 8.43 -14.92 -1.97
C PHE A 7 7.07 -15.53 -1.65
N VAL A 8 6.66 -15.41 -0.38
CA VAL A 8 5.34 -15.83 0.09
C VAL A 8 4.50 -14.58 0.33
N LEU A 9 3.38 -14.48 -0.37
CA LEU A 9 2.41 -13.41 -0.17
C LEU A 9 1.24 -13.94 0.68
N ARG A 10 1.01 -13.33 1.84
CA ARG A 10 -0.02 -13.77 2.79
C ARG A 10 -0.65 -12.59 3.54
N PRO A 11 -1.86 -12.74 4.13
CA PRO A 11 -2.40 -11.74 5.03
C PRO A 11 -1.45 -11.46 6.21
N ILE A 12 -1.51 -10.23 6.72
CA ILE A 12 -0.77 -9.82 7.91
C ILE A 12 -1.26 -10.58 9.16
N THR A 13 -0.34 -10.90 10.07
CA THR A 13 -0.64 -11.37 11.42
C THR A 13 -0.08 -10.40 12.47
N VAL A 14 -0.46 -10.57 13.74
CA VAL A 14 0.01 -9.70 14.82
C VAL A 14 1.53 -9.74 14.99
N GLU A 15 2.17 -10.88 14.67
CA GLU A 15 3.62 -11.06 14.74
C GLU A 15 4.37 -10.25 13.68
N ASP A 16 3.70 -9.85 12.60
CA ASP A 16 4.34 -9.12 11.49
C ASP A 16 4.47 -7.61 11.78
N ASN A 17 3.69 -7.06 12.71
CA ASN A 17 3.57 -5.63 12.99
C ASN A 17 4.93 -4.92 13.08
N ALA A 18 5.82 -5.42 13.95
CA ALA A 18 7.15 -4.84 14.13
C ALA A 18 8.00 -4.92 12.85
N SER A 19 7.90 -6.03 12.11
CA SER A 19 8.69 -6.26 10.89
C SER A 19 8.23 -5.37 9.75
N ILE A 20 6.91 -5.25 9.52
CA ILE A 20 6.38 -4.39 8.46
C ILE A 20 6.59 -2.91 8.79
N ALA A 21 6.45 -2.50 10.04
CA ALA A 21 6.74 -1.13 10.47
C ALA A 21 8.21 -0.75 10.19
N ASN A 22 9.14 -1.67 10.46
CA ASN A 22 10.55 -1.48 10.12
C ASN A 22 10.77 -1.34 8.59
N VAL A 23 10.12 -2.17 7.77
CA VAL A 23 10.18 -2.05 6.31
C VAL A 23 9.70 -0.68 5.85
N ILE A 24 8.55 -0.22 6.37
CA ILE A 24 7.98 1.08 5.99
C ILE A 24 8.94 2.21 6.35
N ARG A 25 9.51 2.19 7.56
CA ARG A 25 10.50 3.19 7.99
C ARG A 25 11.77 3.18 7.11
N GLN A 26 12.30 2.00 6.80
CA GLN A 26 13.50 1.85 5.99
C GLN A 26 13.28 2.38 4.56
N VAL A 27 12.17 1.99 3.92
CA VAL A 27 11.86 2.45 2.57
C VAL A 27 11.54 3.95 2.58
N SER A 28 10.81 4.44 3.58
CA SER A 28 10.52 5.88 3.67
C SER A 28 11.78 6.70 3.83
N ALA A 29 12.75 6.25 4.65
CA ALA A 29 14.06 6.89 4.78
C ALA A 29 14.86 6.88 3.46
N GLU A 30 14.81 5.78 2.68
CA GLU A 30 15.45 5.68 1.35
C GLU A 30 14.96 6.76 0.38
N TYR A 31 13.66 7.06 0.40
CA TYR A 31 13.04 8.11 -0.43
C TYR A 31 13.01 9.49 0.25
N GLY A 32 13.60 9.62 1.44
CA GLY A 32 13.61 10.87 2.20
C GLY A 32 12.21 11.34 2.64
N LEU A 33 11.26 10.42 2.78
CA LEU A 33 9.88 10.62 3.24
C LEU A 33 9.84 10.56 4.77
N THR A 34 10.39 11.58 5.41
CA THR A 34 10.58 11.62 6.87
C THR A 34 9.45 12.37 7.58
N ALA A 35 9.31 12.16 8.89
CA ALA A 35 8.22 12.74 9.69
C ALA A 35 8.23 14.28 9.69
N ASP A 36 9.41 14.90 9.60
CA ASP A 36 9.60 16.34 9.44
C ASP A 36 9.04 16.90 8.12
N LYS A 37 8.72 16.03 7.16
CA LYS A 37 8.10 16.39 5.87
C LYS A 37 6.61 16.05 5.79
N GLY A 38 5.98 15.76 6.94
CA GLY A 38 4.54 15.46 7.02
C GLY A 38 4.16 14.03 6.66
N TYR A 39 5.11 13.11 6.49
CA TYR A 39 4.83 11.69 6.27
C TYR A 39 4.62 10.97 7.61
N SER A 40 3.57 10.14 7.72
CA SER A 40 3.16 9.43 8.95
C SER A 40 4.09 8.28 9.38
N VAL A 41 5.40 8.39 9.16
CA VAL A 41 6.40 7.34 9.47
C VAL A 41 6.73 7.23 10.96
N ALA A 42 6.41 8.27 11.72
CA ALA A 42 6.53 8.30 13.19
C ALA A 42 5.19 8.06 13.91
N ASP A 43 4.12 7.76 13.16
CA ASP A 43 2.80 7.54 13.74
C ASP A 43 2.79 6.22 14.54
N PRO A 44 2.40 6.22 15.83
CA PRO A 44 2.23 5.00 16.62
C PRO A 44 1.30 3.98 15.96
N THR A 45 0.35 4.42 15.11
CA THR A 45 -0.52 3.50 14.37
C THR A 45 0.26 2.61 13.41
N LEU A 46 1.46 3.02 12.98
CA LEU A 46 2.33 2.21 12.11
C LEU A 46 2.81 0.93 12.79
N ASP A 47 2.92 0.94 14.12
CA ASP A 47 3.36 -0.22 14.91
C ASP A 47 2.24 -1.23 15.17
N ASP A 48 1.00 -0.94 14.75
CA ASP A 48 -0.14 -1.85 14.91
C ASP A 48 -1.02 -1.94 13.65
N LEU A 49 -0.40 -2.21 12.50
CA LEU A 49 -1.11 -2.37 11.23
C LEU A 49 -2.10 -3.54 11.26
N PHE A 50 -1.79 -4.62 11.98
CA PHE A 50 -2.69 -5.76 12.10
C PHE A 50 -4.06 -5.35 12.66
N SER A 51 -4.11 -4.62 13.77
CA SER A 51 -5.38 -4.18 14.36
C SER A 51 -6.16 -3.21 13.47
N ILE A 52 -5.46 -2.39 12.68
CA ILE A 52 -6.08 -1.43 11.76
C ILE A 52 -6.70 -2.16 10.56
N TYR A 53 -5.94 -3.06 9.93
CA TYR A 53 -6.36 -3.70 8.68
C TYR A 53 -7.12 -5.01 8.88
N SER A 54 -7.26 -5.50 10.11
CA SER A 54 -8.16 -6.61 10.46
C SER A 54 -9.60 -6.15 10.72
N GLN A 55 -9.87 -4.84 10.64
CA GLN A 55 -11.22 -4.30 10.75
C GLN A 55 -12.08 -4.63 9.53
N ALA A 56 -13.39 -4.47 9.67
CA ALA A 56 -14.31 -4.60 8.55
C ALA A 56 -13.94 -3.61 7.43
N ASN A 57 -14.03 -4.08 6.19
CA ASN A 57 -13.77 -3.29 4.98
C ASN A 57 -12.31 -2.84 4.77
N ALA A 58 -11.37 -3.47 5.45
CA ALA A 58 -9.94 -3.30 5.23
C ALA A 58 -9.26 -4.67 5.01
N ALA A 59 -8.09 -4.66 4.38
CA ALA A 59 -7.22 -5.83 4.31
C ALA A 59 -5.77 -5.42 4.04
N TYR A 60 -4.83 -6.23 4.51
CA TYR A 60 -3.40 -6.00 4.31
C TYR A 60 -2.66 -7.31 4.07
N TRP A 61 -1.69 -7.27 3.16
CA TRP A 61 -0.83 -8.39 2.82
C TRP A 61 0.63 -8.04 3.07
N VAL A 62 1.37 -9.03 3.53
CA VAL A 62 2.82 -8.98 3.69
C VAL A 62 3.49 -9.90 2.69
N VAL A 63 4.68 -9.49 2.26
CA VAL A 63 5.60 -10.31 1.48
C VAL A 63 6.66 -10.84 2.43
N GLU A 64 6.71 -12.15 2.57
CA GLU A 64 7.73 -12.86 3.33
C GLU A 64 8.77 -13.46 2.38
N TYR A 65 10.04 -13.40 2.77
CA TYR A 65 11.16 -14.05 2.10
C TYR A 65 12.10 -14.63 3.16
N GLN A 66 12.30 -15.95 3.12
CA GLN A 66 13.16 -16.68 4.08
C GLN A 66 12.82 -16.35 5.55
N GLY A 67 11.53 -16.32 5.90
CA GLY A 67 11.06 -16.01 7.26
C GLY A 67 11.12 -14.53 7.66
N LYS A 68 11.43 -13.62 6.72
CA LYS A 68 11.50 -12.17 6.98
C LYS A 68 10.48 -11.41 6.15
N ILE A 69 9.83 -10.43 6.76
CA ILE A 69 8.96 -9.50 6.04
C ILE A 69 9.81 -8.52 5.26
N VAL A 70 9.58 -8.46 3.95
CA VAL A 70 10.36 -7.63 3.00
C VAL A 70 9.49 -6.65 2.24
N GLY A 71 8.18 -6.64 2.46
CA GLY A 71 7.27 -5.70 1.83
C GLY A 71 5.83 -5.94 2.25
N GLY A 72 4.93 -5.06 1.81
CA GLY A 72 3.51 -5.20 2.05
C GLY A 72 2.70 -4.07 1.48
N GLY A 73 1.40 -4.17 1.66
CA GLY A 73 0.44 -3.16 1.28
C GLY A 73 -0.99 -3.67 1.44
N GLY A 74 -1.93 -2.75 1.42
CA GLY A 74 -3.32 -3.07 1.67
C GLY A 74 -4.26 -1.97 1.22
N PHE A 75 -5.49 -2.04 1.71
CA PHE A 75 -6.48 -1.00 1.53
C PHE A 75 -7.36 -0.85 2.77
N SER A 76 -7.94 0.34 2.91
CA SER A 76 -9.01 0.62 3.87
C SER A 76 -10.02 1.58 3.25
N ALA A 77 -11.09 1.94 3.98
CA ALA A 77 -12.08 2.90 3.50
C ALA A 77 -11.43 4.28 3.26
N LEU A 78 -11.77 4.94 2.15
CA LEU A 78 -11.38 6.32 1.92
C LEU A 78 -12.21 7.23 2.83
N ALA A 79 -11.54 7.96 3.73
CA ALA A 79 -12.20 8.87 4.65
C ALA A 79 -13.02 9.92 3.90
N GLY A 80 -14.30 10.06 4.25
CA GLY A 80 -15.20 11.06 3.67
C GLY A 80 -15.78 10.71 2.29
N VAL A 81 -15.54 9.50 1.75
CA VAL A 81 -16.13 9.07 0.47
C VAL A 81 -16.68 7.65 0.56
N GLU A 82 -18.01 7.52 0.56
CA GLU A 82 -18.67 6.23 0.58
C GLU A 82 -18.42 5.41 -0.69
N GLY A 83 -18.31 4.09 -0.52
CA GLY A 83 -18.13 3.15 -1.64
C GLY A 83 -16.75 3.24 -2.32
N VAL A 84 -15.80 3.98 -1.75
CA VAL A 84 -14.42 4.09 -2.23
C VAL A 84 -13.45 3.58 -1.16
N CYS A 85 -12.55 2.68 -1.56
CA CYS A 85 -11.41 2.30 -0.73
C CYS A 85 -10.13 3.00 -1.22
N GLU A 86 -9.14 3.13 -0.36
CA GLU A 86 -7.82 3.67 -0.67
C GLU A 86 -6.75 2.57 -0.56
N LEU A 87 -5.90 2.42 -1.57
CA LEU A 87 -4.66 1.64 -1.46
C LEU A 87 -3.67 2.37 -0.57
N GLN A 88 -3.16 1.69 0.45
CA GLN A 88 -2.35 2.28 1.48
C GLN A 88 -1.11 1.45 1.79
N LYS A 89 -0.07 2.16 2.25
CA LYS A 89 1.19 1.63 2.76
C LYS A 89 1.84 0.58 1.83
N MET A 90 1.88 0.87 0.54
CA MET A 90 2.56 0.05 -0.46
C MET A 90 4.09 0.24 -0.37
N TYR A 91 4.77 -0.60 0.43
CA TYR A 91 6.21 -0.49 0.69
C TYR A 91 6.95 -1.81 0.45
N PHE A 92 8.08 -1.76 -0.26
CA PHE A 92 8.84 -2.95 -0.68
C PHE A 92 10.34 -2.67 -0.55
N LEU A 93 11.06 -3.56 0.17
CA LEU A 93 12.53 -3.53 0.21
C LEU A 93 13.12 -3.83 -1.18
N PRO A 94 14.32 -3.34 -1.49
CA PRO A 94 14.97 -3.58 -2.79
C PRO A 94 14.99 -5.05 -3.24
N ILE A 95 15.14 -5.99 -2.30
CA ILE A 95 15.22 -7.43 -2.57
C ILE A 95 13.97 -8.00 -3.25
N CYS A 96 12.79 -7.40 -3.04
CA CYS A 96 11.52 -7.89 -3.59
C CYS A 96 10.94 -7.00 -4.71
N ARG A 97 11.65 -5.93 -5.10
CA ARG A 97 11.24 -5.05 -6.21
C ARG A 97 11.44 -5.74 -7.56
N GLY A 98 10.63 -5.36 -8.55
CA GLY A 98 10.69 -5.94 -9.90
C GLY A 98 10.12 -7.36 -10.03
N GLN A 99 9.67 -7.97 -8.94
CA GLN A 99 9.14 -9.35 -8.91
C GLN A 99 7.62 -9.43 -9.16
N GLY A 100 6.96 -8.29 -9.44
CA GLY A 100 5.51 -8.23 -9.66
C GLY A 100 4.66 -8.36 -8.39
N LEU A 101 5.25 -8.31 -7.19
CA LEU A 101 4.53 -8.47 -5.92
C LEU A 101 3.55 -7.31 -5.65
N ALA A 102 3.93 -6.07 -5.94
CA ALA A 102 3.03 -4.92 -5.83
C ALA A 102 1.78 -5.10 -6.70
N LYS A 103 1.95 -5.61 -7.94
CA LYS A 103 0.83 -5.95 -8.84
C LYS A 103 -0.09 -7.00 -8.23
N GLN A 104 0.46 -8.02 -7.59
CA GLN A 104 -0.33 -9.07 -6.93
C GLN A 104 -1.13 -8.50 -5.75
N ILE A 105 -0.52 -7.67 -4.90
CA ILE A 105 -1.20 -7.01 -3.78
C ILE A 105 -2.34 -6.12 -4.27
N VAL A 106 -2.13 -5.31 -5.32
CA VAL A 106 -3.21 -4.50 -5.90
C VAL A 106 -4.35 -5.38 -6.42
N SER A 107 -4.04 -6.49 -7.09
CA SER A 107 -5.07 -7.43 -7.58
C SER A 107 -5.86 -8.08 -6.46
N LEU A 108 -5.19 -8.47 -5.37
CA LEU A 108 -5.84 -9.01 -4.17
C LEU A 108 -6.72 -7.97 -3.50
N SER A 109 -6.20 -6.74 -3.36
CA SER A 109 -6.90 -5.60 -2.78
C SER A 109 -8.18 -5.29 -3.54
N ARG A 110 -8.13 -5.19 -4.88
CA ARG A 110 -9.31 -4.95 -5.71
C ARG A 110 -10.34 -6.06 -5.58
N SER A 111 -9.90 -7.32 -5.57
CA SER A 111 -10.78 -8.48 -5.46
C SER A 111 -11.48 -8.53 -4.10
N ALA A 112 -10.75 -8.24 -3.01
CA ALA A 112 -11.32 -8.18 -1.66
C ALA A 112 -12.26 -6.96 -1.51
N ALA A 113 -11.84 -5.79 -1.97
CA ALA A 113 -12.63 -4.58 -1.91
C ALA A 113 -13.98 -4.73 -2.64
N LYS A 114 -13.98 -5.36 -3.82
CA LYS A 114 -15.21 -5.66 -4.56
C LYS A 114 -16.17 -6.57 -3.77
N LYS A 115 -15.64 -7.59 -3.09
CA LYS A 115 -16.44 -8.48 -2.23
C LYS A 115 -17.00 -7.75 -1.01
N MET A 116 -16.31 -6.72 -0.53
CA MET A 116 -16.75 -5.84 0.56
C MET A 116 -17.71 -4.74 0.10
N GLY A 117 -18.09 -4.70 -1.19
CA GLY A 117 -19.07 -3.75 -1.72
C GLY A 117 -18.49 -2.41 -2.18
N TYR A 118 -17.17 -2.24 -2.17
CA TYR A 118 -16.54 -1.05 -2.75
C TYR A 118 -16.73 -1.02 -4.28
N GLN A 119 -16.95 0.19 -4.80
CA GLN A 119 -17.19 0.45 -6.22
C GLN A 119 -15.93 0.95 -6.93
N ARG A 120 -15.07 1.65 -6.19
CA ARG A 120 -13.86 2.29 -6.71
C ARG A 120 -12.72 2.13 -5.72
N CYS A 121 -11.50 2.19 -6.24
CA CYS A 121 -10.28 2.12 -5.47
C CYS A 121 -9.39 3.31 -5.85
N TYR A 122 -9.05 4.10 -4.86
CA TYR A 122 -8.29 5.34 -4.92
C TYR A 122 -6.86 5.11 -4.41
N LEU A 123 -5.93 5.97 -4.80
CA LEU A 123 -4.59 6.02 -4.22
C LEU A 123 -4.01 7.43 -4.33
N GLU A 124 -3.06 7.70 -3.45
CA GLU A 124 -2.22 8.89 -3.47
C GLU A 124 -0.75 8.47 -3.51
N THR A 125 0.05 9.19 -4.28
CA THR A 125 1.49 8.92 -4.42
C THR A 125 2.25 10.19 -4.77
N THR A 126 3.58 10.12 -4.74
CA THR A 126 4.47 11.25 -5.05
C THR A 126 4.97 11.13 -6.49
N ALA A 127 5.12 12.24 -7.22
CA ALA A 127 5.49 12.22 -8.64
C ALA A 127 6.90 11.62 -8.90
N CYS A 128 7.75 11.57 -7.87
CA CYS A 128 9.07 10.94 -7.95
C CYS A 128 9.01 9.40 -8.07
N LEU A 129 7.90 8.75 -7.69
CA LEU A 129 7.72 7.29 -7.74
C LEU A 129 7.20 6.82 -9.10
N LYS A 130 7.94 7.10 -10.17
CA LYS A 130 7.53 6.86 -11.56
C LYS A 130 7.18 5.39 -11.84
N GLU A 131 7.90 4.45 -11.25
CA GLU A 131 7.65 3.02 -11.39
C GLU A 131 6.31 2.60 -10.78
N ALA A 132 5.93 3.21 -9.65
CA ALA A 132 4.65 2.97 -9.00
C ALA A 132 3.50 3.54 -9.84
N ILE A 133 3.65 4.77 -10.34
CA ILE A 133 2.65 5.40 -11.23
C ILE A 133 2.42 4.54 -12.47
N ALA A 134 3.50 4.15 -13.17
CA ALA A 134 3.40 3.31 -14.36
C ALA A 134 2.79 1.92 -14.08
N LEU A 135 2.98 1.38 -12.87
CA LEU A 135 2.29 0.17 -12.43
C LEU A 135 0.79 0.42 -12.30
N TYR A 136 0.37 1.48 -11.62
CA TYR A 136 -1.04 1.77 -11.39
C TYR A 136 -1.78 2.07 -12.71
N GLU A 137 -1.17 2.84 -13.62
CA GLU A 137 -1.71 3.08 -14.97
C GLU A 137 -1.97 1.77 -15.71
N LYS A 138 -1.02 0.83 -15.70
CA LYS A 138 -1.17 -0.50 -16.31
C LYS A 138 -2.27 -1.35 -15.65
N LEU A 139 -2.64 -1.04 -14.42
CA LEU A 139 -3.72 -1.72 -13.68
C LEU A 139 -5.06 -1.02 -13.85
N GLY A 140 -5.13 0.02 -14.69
CA GLY A 140 -6.36 0.75 -15.01
C GLY A 140 -6.72 1.82 -14.01
N PHE A 141 -5.73 2.33 -13.26
CA PHE A 141 -5.91 3.59 -12.52
C PHE A 141 -5.76 4.76 -13.47
N GLU A 142 -6.67 5.70 -13.36
CA GLU A 142 -6.71 6.95 -14.11
C GLU A 142 -6.32 8.11 -13.19
N HIS A 143 -5.56 9.07 -13.71
CA HIS A 143 -5.18 10.28 -12.97
C HIS A 143 -6.40 11.15 -12.69
N LEU A 144 -6.44 11.72 -11.49
CA LEU A 144 -7.43 12.73 -11.10
C LEU A 144 -6.79 14.13 -11.08
N GLN A 145 -7.62 15.15 -11.28
CA GLN A 145 -7.17 16.55 -11.23
C GLN A 145 -7.04 17.09 -9.79
N ALA A 146 -7.70 16.44 -8.83
CA ALA A 146 -7.72 16.84 -7.43
C ALA A 146 -7.92 15.62 -6.52
N PRO A 147 -7.41 15.65 -5.27
CA PRO A 147 -7.59 14.58 -4.31
C PRO A 147 -9.06 14.34 -3.96
N LEU A 148 -9.38 13.11 -3.59
CA LEU A 148 -10.70 12.73 -3.09
C LEU A 148 -10.63 12.44 -1.59
N GLY A 149 -11.70 12.80 -0.88
CA GLY A 149 -11.84 12.49 0.54
C GLY A 149 -11.05 13.42 1.45
N GLN A 150 -10.90 12.99 2.70
CA GLN A 150 -10.23 13.71 3.78
C GLN A 150 -9.04 12.88 4.26
N THR A 151 -8.03 12.73 3.39
CA THR A 151 -6.88 11.84 3.63
C THR A 151 -5.82 12.47 4.55
N GLY A 152 -5.76 13.80 4.60
CA GLY A 152 -4.74 14.53 5.38
C GLY A 152 -3.32 14.40 4.82
N HIS A 153 -3.15 13.87 3.62
CA HIS A 153 -1.85 13.77 2.96
C HIS A 153 -1.59 15.01 2.10
N ASP A 154 -1.10 16.08 2.72
CA ASP A 154 -0.78 17.32 1.99
C ASP A 154 0.50 17.20 1.12
N ALA A 155 1.23 16.09 1.24
CA ALA A 155 2.52 15.86 0.59
C ALA A 155 2.46 15.01 -0.71
N CYS A 156 1.30 14.43 -1.03
CA CYS A 156 1.12 13.61 -2.23
C CYS A 156 0.69 14.47 -3.42
N GLU A 157 1.45 14.41 -4.52
CA GLU A 157 1.22 15.24 -5.71
C GLU A 157 0.34 14.54 -6.76
N VAL A 158 0.30 13.21 -6.73
CA VAL A 158 -0.38 12.39 -7.74
C VAL A 158 -1.49 11.60 -7.09
N VAL A 159 -2.68 11.75 -7.66
CA VAL A 159 -3.91 11.11 -7.19
C VAL A 159 -4.52 10.31 -8.33
N MET A 160 -4.90 9.07 -8.06
CA MET A 160 -5.43 8.17 -9.10
C MET A 160 -6.61 7.34 -8.58
N ILE A 161 -7.48 6.91 -9.49
CA ILE A 161 -8.64 6.07 -9.16
C ILE A 161 -8.89 5.01 -10.22
N CYS A 162 -9.40 3.85 -9.81
CA CYS A 162 -9.90 2.83 -10.71
C CYS A 162 -11.28 2.33 -10.29
N ARG A 163 -12.03 1.78 -11.24
CA ARG A 163 -13.27 1.04 -10.97
C ARG A 163 -12.96 -0.41 -10.60
N LEU A 164 -13.71 -0.94 -9.63
CA LEU A 164 -13.59 -2.32 -9.14
C LEU A 164 -14.48 -3.33 -9.88
#